data_AF-A0A3A5Y3C0-F1
#
_entry.id   AF-A0A3A5Y3C0-F1
#
_cell.length_a   1.000
_cell.length_b   1.000
_cell.length_c   1.000
_cell.angle_alpha   90.00
_cell.angle_beta   90.00
_cell.angle_gamma   90.00
#
_symmetry.space_group_name_H-M   'P 1'
#
loop_
_entity.id
_entity.type
_entity.pdbx_description
1 polymer ?
#
loop_
_entity_poly.entity_id
_entity_poly.type
_entity_poly.pdbx_seq_one_letter_code
_entity_poly.pdbx_strand_id
1 'polypeptide(L)'
;MIFAPHILQVKVITPMDKDEFGRPIPGTGGEYWQEVCKCRCDDNTTKEFSSDNGSVYRPNYHVVCEKRITVKAGDEVRCMDGDGVRGQGEVYTVKSTNYFNYSELWM
;
A
#
# COMPACT_ATOMS: atom_id res chain seq x y z
N MET A 1 3.26 -6.09 -20.94
CA MET A 1 3.98 -6.81 -19.86
C MET A 1 4.64 -5.79 -18.97
N ILE A 2 4.13 -5.61 -17.75
CA ILE A 2 4.77 -4.77 -16.73
C ILE A 2 5.75 -5.71 -16.00
N PHE A 3 7.04 -5.38 -16.00
CA PHE A 3 8.03 -6.13 -15.21
C PHE A 3 7.77 -5.87 -13.73
N ALA A 4 7.19 -6.85 -13.03
CA ALA A 4 6.76 -6.75 -11.62
C ALA A 4 7.55 -7.76 -10.75
N PRO A 5 8.82 -7.45 -10.43
CA PRO A 5 9.68 -8.36 -9.64
C PRO A 5 9.33 -8.38 -8.16
N HIS A 6 8.59 -7.38 -7.65
CA HIS A 6 8.33 -7.20 -6.23
C HIS A 6 6.93 -7.67 -5.82
N ILE A 7 6.72 -7.88 -4.52
CA ILE A 7 5.42 -8.20 -3.94
C ILE A 7 4.99 -7.04 -3.04
N LEU A 8 3.85 -6.43 -3.34
CA LEU A 8 3.23 -5.43 -2.49
C LEU A 8 2.49 -6.12 -1.34
N GLN A 9 2.80 -5.70 -0.12
CA GLN A 9 2.09 -6.10 1.09
C GLN A 9 1.49 -4.88 1.77
N VAL A 10 0.27 -5.01 2.28
CA VAL A 10 -0.42 -3.99 3.07
C VAL A 10 -0.47 -4.41 4.53
N LYS A 11 -0.27 -3.47 5.44
CA LYS A 11 -0.42 -3.71 6.86
C LYS A 11 -1.90 -3.73 7.21
N VAL A 12 -2.39 -4.88 7.64
CA VAL A 12 -3.77 -5.04 8.11
C VAL A 12 -3.74 -5.07 9.64
N ILE A 13 -4.41 -4.08 10.24
CA ILE A 13 -4.58 -3.99 11.68
C ILE A 13 -5.98 -4.54 11.98
N THR A 14 -6.03 -5.72 12.60
CA THR A 14 -7.31 -6.30 13.04
C THR A 14 -7.63 -5.75 14.42
N PRO A 15 -8.73 -5.00 14.61
CA PRO A 15 -9.11 -4.53 15.94
C PRO A 15 -9.45 -5.72 16.82
N MET A 16 -9.16 -5.60 18.13
CA MET A 16 -9.56 -6.59 19.11
C MET A 16 -11.08 -6.81 19.06
N ASP A 17 -11.48 -8.05 18.80
CA ASP A 17 -12.89 -8.44 18.82
C ASP A 17 -13.47 -8.24 20.23
N LYS A 18 -14.76 -7.95 20.33
CA LYS A 18 -15.43 -7.69 21.61
C LYS A 18 -16.46 -8.77 21.85
N ASP A 19 -16.35 -9.46 22.99
CA ASP A 19 -17.36 -10.41 23.47
C ASP A 19 -18.74 -9.74 23.61
N GLU A 20 -19.81 -10.53 23.81
CA GLU A 20 -21.20 -10.06 24.00
C GLU A 20 -21.38 -9.05 25.16
N PHE A 21 -20.37 -8.89 26.01
CA PHE A 21 -20.30 -7.92 27.11
C PHE A 21 -19.42 -6.68 26.80
N GLY A 22 -18.99 -6.49 25.56
CA GLY A 22 -18.18 -5.34 25.12
C GLY A 22 -16.73 -5.36 25.60
N ARG A 23 -16.26 -6.49 26.14
CA ARG A 23 -14.88 -6.66 26.62
C ARG A 23 -13.99 -7.10 25.47
N PRO A 24 -12.81 -6.51 25.28
CA PRO A 24 -11.89 -6.94 24.25
C PRO A 24 -11.35 -8.34 24.56
N ILE A 25 -11.45 -9.25 23.59
CA ILE A 25 -10.96 -10.62 23.70
C ILE A 25 -9.43 -10.59 23.54
N PRO A 26 -8.67 -10.98 24.57
CA PRO A 26 -7.22 -11.03 24.48
C PRO A 26 -6.79 -12.11 23.47
N GLY A 27 -6.03 -11.72 22.46
CA GLY A 27 -5.50 -12.61 21.42
C GLY A 27 -6.16 -12.49 20.05
N THR A 28 -7.26 -11.73 19.91
CA THR A 28 -7.97 -11.57 18.62
C THR A 28 -7.52 -10.34 17.83
N GLY A 29 -6.78 -9.42 18.47
CA GLY A 29 -6.19 -8.26 17.81
C GLY A 29 -4.76 -8.55 17.37
N GLY A 30 -4.42 -8.21 16.12
CA GLY A 30 -3.09 -8.44 15.57
C GLY A 30 -2.78 -7.55 14.38
N GLU A 31 -1.49 -7.27 14.21
CA GLU A 31 -0.95 -6.62 13.02
C GLU A 31 -0.32 -7.70 12.14
N TYR A 32 -0.76 -7.80 10.89
CA TYR A 32 -0.14 -8.71 9.93
C TYR A 32 0.00 -8.03 8.57
N TRP A 33 0.98 -8.51 7.80
CA TRP A 33 1.22 -8.05 6.44
C TRP A 33 0.51 -8.98 5.47
N GLN A 34 -0.44 -8.43 4.72
CA GLN A 34 -1.20 -9.16 3.72
C GLN A 34 -0.61 -8.92 2.34
N GLU A 35 -0.28 -10.00 1.62
CA GLU A 35 0.14 -9.93 0.22
C GLU A 35 -1.02 -9.51 -0.69
N VAL A 36 -0.83 -8.41 -1.41
CA VAL A 36 -1.85 -7.81 -2.27
C VAL A 36 -1.67 -8.27 -3.71
N CYS A 37 -0.51 -7.99 -4.30
CA CYS A 37 -0.21 -8.24 -5.71
C CYS A 37 1.29 -8.17 -6.00
N LYS A 38 1.71 -8.64 -7.18
CA LYS A 38 3.05 -8.28 -7.67
C LYS A 38 3.04 -6.85 -8.16
N CYS A 39 4.14 -6.15 -7.91
CA CYS A 39 4.31 -4.76 -8.24
C CYS A 39 5.71 -4.47 -8.78
N ARG A 40 5.81 -3.32 -9.42
CA ARG A 40 7.07 -2.66 -9.78
C ARG A 40 7.21 -1.46 -8.88
N CYS A 41 8.32 -1.38 -8.14
CA CYS A 41 8.63 -0.25 -7.26
C CYS A 41 9.76 0.53 -7.91
N ASP A 42 9.49 1.78 -8.24
CA ASP A 42 10.40 2.71 -8.92
C ASP A 42 10.68 3.89 -7.98
N ASP A 43 11.94 4.30 -7.85
CA ASP A 43 12.31 5.46 -7.05
C ASP A 43 11.79 6.74 -7.71
N ASN A 44 10.97 7.50 -6.99
CA ASN A 44 10.22 8.63 -7.55
C ASN A 44 10.65 9.99 -6.96
N THR A 45 11.91 10.07 -6.51
CA THR A 45 12.55 11.23 -5.85
C THR A 45 12.50 12.55 -6.64
N THR A 46 12.02 12.55 -7.88
CA THR A 46 12.00 13.71 -8.77
C THR A 46 10.60 14.28 -9.05
N LYS A 47 9.50 13.59 -8.69
CA LYS A 47 8.14 14.06 -9.02
C LYS A 47 7.42 14.67 -7.82
N GLU A 48 7.14 15.96 -7.92
CA GLU A 48 6.30 16.70 -6.97
C GLU A 48 4.82 16.56 -7.37
N PHE A 49 3.96 16.17 -6.44
CA PHE A 49 2.51 16.15 -6.64
C PHE A 49 1.88 17.31 -5.90
N SER A 50 1.21 18.18 -6.65
CA SER A 50 0.37 19.25 -6.10
C SER A 50 -1.00 18.65 -5.76
N SER A 51 -1.33 18.56 -4.48
CA SER A 51 -2.72 18.28 -4.07
C SER A 51 -3.59 19.53 -4.26
N ASP A 52 -4.89 19.31 -4.47
CA ASP A 52 -5.91 20.37 -4.63
C ASP A 52 -5.96 21.34 -3.43
N ASN A 53 -5.49 20.87 -2.27
CA ASN A 53 -5.36 21.63 -1.03
C ASN A 53 -4.10 22.51 -0.93
N GLY A 54 -3.30 22.62 -2.01
CA GLY A 54 -2.06 23.41 -2.05
C GLY A 54 -0.84 22.75 -1.36
N SER A 55 -1.01 21.57 -0.77
CA SER A 55 0.09 20.80 -0.19
C SER A 55 0.86 20.05 -1.29
N VAL A 56 2.17 20.28 -1.36
CA VAL A 56 3.08 19.57 -2.26
C VAL A 56 3.62 18.35 -1.53
N TYR A 57 3.33 17.16 -2.04
CA TYR A 57 3.88 15.91 -1.52
C TYR A 57 4.91 15.35 -2.50
N ARG A 58 6.03 14.90 -1.95
CA ARG A 58 7.14 14.29 -2.69
C ARG A 58 7.21 12.81 -2.31
N PRO A 59 6.42 11.94 -2.97
CA PRO A 59 6.50 10.51 -2.74
C PRO A 59 7.88 10.01 -3.13
N ASN A 60 8.49 9.23 -2.24
CA ASN A 60 9.80 8.66 -2.45
C ASN A 60 9.76 7.52 -3.47
N TYR A 61 8.61 6.85 -3.59
CA TYR A 61 8.45 5.70 -4.47
C TYR A 61 7.14 5.72 -5.25
N HIS A 62 7.21 5.22 -6.48
CA HIS A 62 6.08 4.98 -7.35
C HIS A 62 5.93 3.47 -7.57
N VAL A 63 4.78 2.94 -7.19
CA VAL A 63 4.53 1.50 -7.22
C VAL A 63 3.39 1.20 -8.20
N VAL A 64 3.69 0.37 -9.21
CA VAL A 64 2.73 -0.06 -10.24
C VAL A 64 2.38 -1.52 -10.04
N CYS A 65 1.12 -1.81 -9.84
CA CYS A 65 0.57 -3.13 -9.55
C CYS A 65 -0.08 -3.73 -10.80
N GLU A 66 0.13 -5.02 -11.07
CA GLU A 66 -0.40 -5.68 -12.27
C GLU A 66 -1.94 -5.82 -12.32
N LYS A 67 -2.59 -5.69 -11.15
CA LYS A 67 -4.03 -5.84 -10.97
C LYS A 67 -4.61 -4.71 -10.14
N ARG A 68 -5.94 -4.64 -10.10
CA ARG A 68 -6.66 -3.74 -9.20
C ARG A 68 -6.40 -4.09 -7.74
N ILE A 69 -6.00 -3.11 -6.96
CA ILE A 69 -5.77 -3.23 -5.52
C ILE A 69 -6.87 -2.54 -4.72
N THR A 70 -7.04 -2.95 -3.46
CA THR A 70 -8.02 -2.36 -2.51
C THR A 70 -7.39 -1.34 -1.56
N VAL A 71 -6.09 -1.06 -1.71
CA VAL A 71 -5.31 -0.12 -0.90
C VAL A 71 -5.86 1.30 -1.07
N LYS A 72 -5.86 2.06 0.04
CA LYS A 72 -6.34 3.44 0.13
C LYS A 72 -5.20 4.37 0.55
N ALA A 73 -5.40 5.67 0.36
CA ALA A 73 -4.49 6.65 0.94
C ALA A 73 -4.54 6.56 2.48
N GLY A 74 -3.37 6.59 3.13
CA GLY A 74 -3.20 6.36 4.57
C GLY A 74 -2.95 4.91 4.97
N ASP A 75 -3.06 3.93 4.06
CA ASP A 75 -2.65 2.56 4.36
C ASP A 75 -1.11 2.47 4.37
N GLU A 76 -0.56 1.70 5.31
CA GLU A 76 0.86 1.40 5.36
C GLU A 76 1.17 0.20 4.46
N VAL A 77 2.05 0.39 3.49
CA VAL A 77 2.43 -0.65 2.53
C VAL A 77 3.93 -0.86 2.51
N ARG A 78 4.35 -2.06 2.11
CA ARG A 78 5.75 -2.39 1.83
C ARG A 78 5.89 -3.22 0.56
N CYS A 79 6.92 -2.92 -0.21
CA CYS A 79 7.34 -3.67 -1.37
C CYS A 79 8.47 -4.62 -0.99
N MET A 80 8.23 -5.92 -1.11
CA MET A 80 9.20 -6.99 -0.89
C MET A 80 9.92 -7.33 -2.20
N ASP A 81 11.24 -7.43 -2.16
CA ASP A 81 12.12 -7.93 -3.22
C ASP A 81 12.82 -9.20 -2.70
N GLY A 82 12.20 -10.35 -2.94
CA GLY A 82 12.63 -11.61 -2.31
C GLY A 82 12.52 -11.54 -0.78
N ASP A 83 13.65 -11.61 -0.09
CA ASP A 83 13.74 -11.53 1.37
C ASP A 83 13.91 -10.08 1.89
N GLY A 84 14.21 -9.13 1.00
CA GLY A 84 14.48 -7.73 1.35
C GLY A 84 13.25 -6.83 1.21
N VAL A 85 13.17 -5.78 2.03
CA VAL A 85 12.20 -4.69 1.84
C VAL A 85 12.84 -3.63 0.94
N ARG A 86 12.28 -3.44 -0.25
CA ARG A 86 12.76 -2.43 -1.21
C ARG A 86 12.26 -1.03 -0.89
N GLY A 87 11.02 -0.93 -0.42
CA GLY A 87 10.40 0.33 -0.06
C GLY A 87 9.24 0.10 0.88
N GLN A 88 9.12 0.91 1.92
CA GLN A 88 8.01 0.90 2.87
C GLN A 88 7.59 2.34 3.11
N GLY A 89 6.29 2.57 3.20
CA GLY A 89 5.74 3.89 3.45
C GLY A 89 4.23 3.89 3.57
N GLU A 90 3.71 5.04 3.99
CA GLU A 90 2.29 5.33 3.93
C GLU A 90 1.92 5.71 2.49
N VAL A 91 0.78 5.21 2.03
CA VAL A 91 0.30 5.53 0.69
C VAL A 91 -0.30 6.94 0.67
N TYR A 92 0.29 7.83 -0.12
CA TYR A 92 -0.21 9.19 -0.32
C TYR A 92 -1.38 9.24 -1.30
N THR A 93 -1.27 8.50 -2.41
CA THR A 93 -2.30 8.50 -3.44
C THR A 93 -2.36 7.16 -4.15
N VAL A 94 -3.57 6.73 -4.50
CA VAL A 94 -3.84 5.52 -5.27
C VAL A 94 -4.67 5.90 -6.48
N LYS A 95 -4.21 5.48 -7.66
CA LYS A 95 -4.94 5.58 -8.91
C LYS A 95 -5.21 4.17 -9.42
N SER A 96 -6.46 3.91 -9.79
CA SER A 96 -6.85 2.64 -10.41
C SER A 96 -7.38 2.92 -11.80
N THR A 97 -6.82 2.24 -12.81
CA THR A 97 -7.19 2.44 -14.20
C THR A 97 -8.24 1.41 -14.59
N ASN A 98 -9.49 1.87 -14.82
CA ASN A 98 -10.61 0.99 -15.16
C ASN A 98 -10.45 0.28 -16.50
N TYR A 99 -9.70 0.86 -17.44
CA TYR A 99 -9.55 0.30 -18.79
C TYR A 99 -8.49 -0.81 -18.88
N PHE A 100 -7.38 -0.64 -18.18
CA PHE A 100 -6.22 -1.54 -18.24
C PHE A 100 -6.10 -2.47 -17.01
N ASN A 101 -7.03 -2.38 -16.05
CA ASN A 101 -7.11 -3.22 -14.85
C ASN A 101 -5.85 -3.23 -13.94
N TYR A 102 -4.96 -2.26 -14.07
CA TYR A 102 -3.81 -2.09 -13.19
C TYR A 102 -4.05 -0.96 -12.17
N SER A 103 -3.24 -0.91 -11.12
CA SER A 103 -3.27 0.15 -10.11
C SER A 103 -1.89 0.74 -9.89
N GLU A 104 -1.85 2.03 -9.61
CA GLU A 104 -0.64 2.79 -9.31
C GLU A 104 -0.82 3.44 -7.95
N LEU A 105 0.23 3.41 -7.15
CA LEU A 105 0.25 4.09 -5.86
C LEU A 105 1.57 4.82 -5.67
N TRP A 106 1.53 5.84 -4.82
CA TRP A 106 2.68 6.63 -4.45
C TRP A 106 2.85 6.59 -2.94
N MET A 107 4.07 6.31 -2.50
CA MET A 107 4.51 6.26 -1.10
C MET A 107 5.78 7.08 -0.90
#